data_AF-H1Z3R3-F1
#
_entry.id   AF-H1Z3R3-F1
#
_cell.length_a   1.000
_cell.length_b   1.000
_cell.length_c   1.000
_cell.angle_alpha   90.00
_cell.angle_beta   90.00
_cell.angle_gamma   90.00
#
_symmetry.space_group_name_H-M   'P 1'
#
loop_
_entity.id
_entity.type
_entity.pdbx_description
1 polymer ?
#
loop_
_entity_poly.entity_id
_entity_poly.type
_entity_poly.pdbx_seq_one_letter_code
_entity_poly.pdbx_strand_id
1 'polypeptide(L)'
;MNAKKILTSVIIIIIAGAFILPAATLEFGSPANGDMDSYIIENGQEMAGANNIVSGVVFDFRGFDTLGEATVLFTAVIGVTLIFRKRGEDEEYEYE
;
A
#
# COMPACT_ATOMS: atom_id res chain seq x y z
N MET A 1 26.91 26.19 -1.10
CA MET A 1 26.02 25.02 -1.21
C MET A 1 25.72 24.79 -2.69
N ASN A 2 25.74 23.55 -3.20
CA ASN A 2 25.52 23.27 -4.63
C ASN A 2 24.10 23.70 -5.04
N ALA A 3 23.95 24.41 -6.15
CA ALA A 3 22.66 24.87 -6.68
C ALA A 3 21.62 23.73 -6.79
N LYS A 4 22.05 22.51 -7.15
CA LYS A 4 21.18 21.33 -7.16
C LYS A 4 20.67 20.96 -5.78
N LYS A 5 21.52 21.03 -4.74
CA LYS A 5 21.13 20.77 -3.35
C LYS A 5 20.14 21.81 -2.85
N ILE A 6 20.34 23.08 -3.18
CA ILE A 6 19.40 24.17 -2.84
C ILE A 6 18.04 23.89 -3.50
N LEU A 7 18.03 23.58 -4.79
CA LEU A 7 16.81 23.28 -5.53
C LEU A 7 16.06 22.07 -4.93
N THR A 8 16.76 20.97 -4.64
CA THR A 8 16.16 19.79 -3.99
C THR A 8 15.57 20.12 -2.62
N SER A 9 16.29 20.87 -1.78
CA SER A 9 15.77 21.30 -0.47
C SER A 9 14.51 22.16 -0.60
N VAL A 10 14.48 23.09 -1.56
CA VAL A 10 13.29 23.92 -1.81
C VAL A 10 12.10 23.06 -2.23
N ILE A 11 12.30 22.08 -3.12
CA ILE A 11 11.24 21.15 -3.54
C ILE A 11 10.70 20.35 -2.36
N ILE A 12 11.58 19.81 -1.50
CA ILE A 12 11.16 19.06 -0.31
C ILE A 12 10.34 19.94 0.63
N ILE A 13 10.74 21.19 0.85
CA ILE A 13 10.02 22.13 1.71
C ILE A 13 8.63 22.44 1.14
N ILE A 14 8.52 22.63 -0.18
CA ILE A 14 7.24 22.87 -0.84
C ILE A 14 6.32 21.65 -0.68
N ILE A 15 6.83 20.44 -0.94
CA ILE A 15 6.06 19.21 -0.79
C ILE A 15 5.63 19.02 0.67
N ALA A 16 6.55 19.19 1.63
CA ALA A 16 6.23 19.09 3.05
C ALA A 16 5.16 20.11 3.46
N GLY A 17 5.28 21.36 3.00
CA GLY A 17 4.27 22.40 3.23
C GLY A 17 2.90 22.03 2.65
N ALA A 18 2.87 21.42 1.45
CA ALA A 18 1.64 20.97 0.81
C ALA A 18 0.92 19.87 1.60
N PHE A 19 1.63 19.03 2.37
CA PHE A 19 1.03 18.04 3.25
C PHE A 19 0.69 18.59 4.64
N ILE A 20 1.57 19.40 5.23
CA ILE A 20 1.41 19.90 6.61
C ILE A 20 0.29 20.94 6.70
N LEU A 21 0.18 21.86 5.75
CA LEU A 21 -0.79 22.96 5.84
C LEU A 21 -2.25 22.47 5.85
N PRO A 22 -2.68 21.54 4.97
CA PRO A 22 -4.02 20.98 5.05
C PRO A 22 -4.21 20.09 6.30
N ALA A 23 -3.20 19.30 6.67
CA ALA A 23 -3.27 18.45 7.86
C ALA A 23 -3.49 19.28 9.14
N ALA A 24 -2.90 20.48 9.23
CA ALA A 24 -3.08 21.39 10.35
C ALA A 24 -4.51 21.96 10.47
N THR A 25 -5.32 21.87 9.41
CA THR A 25 -6.72 22.31 9.43
C THR A 25 -7.71 21.21 9.81
N LEU A 26 -7.26 19.96 9.96
CA LEU A 26 -8.12 18.85 10.34
C LEU A 26 -8.41 18.89 11.84
N GLU A 27 -9.68 18.81 12.20
CA GLU A 27 -10.11 18.72 13.60
C GLU A 27 -9.91 17.29 14.12
N PHE A 28 -9.27 17.16 15.28
CA PHE A 28 -9.06 15.86 15.91
C PHE A 28 -10.37 15.35 16.54
N GLY A 29 -10.73 14.10 16.27
CA GLY A 29 -11.93 13.46 16.83
C GLY A 29 -13.24 13.82 16.13
N SER A 30 -13.19 14.60 15.05
CA SER A 30 -14.36 15.00 14.26
C SER A 30 -14.14 14.66 12.77
N PRO A 31 -14.32 13.39 12.36
CA PRO A 31 -14.14 12.98 10.97
C PRO A 31 -15.20 13.64 10.08
N ALA A 32 -14.75 14.26 8.99
CA ALA A 32 -15.63 15.05 8.11
C ALA A 32 -16.73 14.23 7.40
N ASN A 33 -16.50 12.91 7.18
CA ASN A 33 -17.45 12.01 6.51
C ASN A 33 -17.54 10.68 7.29
N GLY A 34 -18.24 10.69 8.43
CA GLY A 34 -18.35 9.52 9.33
C GLY A 34 -19.51 8.57 9.04
N ASP A 35 -20.35 8.83 8.04
CA ASP A 35 -21.57 8.03 7.79
C ASP A 35 -21.25 6.59 7.41
N MET A 36 -20.27 6.39 6.53
CA MET A 36 -19.79 5.05 6.15
C MET A 36 -19.21 4.31 7.36
N ASP A 37 -18.37 5.00 8.13
CA ASP A 37 -17.73 4.43 9.32
C ASP A 37 -18.79 3.97 10.34
N SER A 38 -19.78 4.83 10.60
CA SER A 38 -20.89 4.54 11.52
C SER A 38 -21.73 3.35 11.05
N TYR A 39 -22.09 3.32 9.76
CA TYR A 39 -22.85 2.21 9.17
C TYR A 39 -22.11 0.87 9.32
N ILE A 40 -20.80 0.86 9.03
CA ILE A 40 -19.97 -0.34 9.14
C ILE A 40 -19.79 -0.76 10.60
N ILE A 41 -19.65 0.18 11.54
CA ILE A 41 -19.55 -0.13 12.96
C ILE A 41 -20.86 -0.76 13.48
N GLU A 42 -22.01 -0.22 13.07
CA GLU A 42 -23.32 -0.67 13.53
C GLU A 42 -23.74 -2.01 12.90
N ASN A 43 -23.46 -2.22 11.61
CA ASN A 43 -23.99 -3.35 10.83
C ASN A 43 -22.92 -4.38 10.43
N GLY A 44 -21.63 -4.05 10.56
CA GLY A 44 -20.54 -4.85 10.01
C GLY A 44 -20.46 -6.27 10.58
N GLN A 45 -20.81 -6.47 11.86
CA GLN A 45 -20.84 -7.81 12.44
C GLN A 45 -21.94 -8.68 11.83
N GLU A 46 -23.13 -8.12 11.59
CA GLU A 46 -24.25 -8.83 10.97
C GLU A 46 -23.96 -9.13 9.49
N MET A 47 -23.38 -8.16 8.77
CA MET A 47 -23.10 -8.28 7.34
C MET A 47 -21.92 -9.22 7.03
N ALA A 48 -20.82 -9.11 7.79
CA ALA A 48 -19.57 -9.83 7.51
C ALA A 48 -19.30 -11.01 8.45
N GLY A 49 -20.11 -11.21 9.49
CA GLY A 49 -19.91 -12.28 10.49
C GLY A 49 -18.63 -12.15 11.31
N ALA A 50 -17.96 -10.99 11.27
CA ALA A 50 -16.68 -10.75 11.91
C ALA A 50 -16.83 -9.85 13.13
N ASN A 51 -16.39 -10.32 14.30
CA ASN A 51 -16.36 -9.50 15.53
C ASN A 51 -15.31 -8.39 15.45
N ASN A 52 -14.27 -8.57 14.64
CA ASN A 52 -13.27 -7.54 14.39
C ASN A 52 -13.63 -6.78 13.11
N ILE A 53 -14.15 -5.56 13.29
CA ILE A 53 -14.58 -4.68 12.21
C ILE A 53 -13.44 -4.34 11.25
N VAL A 54 -12.21 -4.16 11.73
CA VAL A 54 -11.06 -3.88 10.84
C VAL A 54 -10.83 -5.05 9.89
N SER A 55 -10.85 -6.29 10.40
CA SER A 55 -10.73 -7.46 9.52
C SER A 55 -11.93 -7.65 8.61
N GLY A 56 -13.15 -7.35 9.08
CA GLY A 56 -14.35 -7.41 8.25
C GLY A 56 -14.29 -6.40 7.10
N VAL A 57 -13.79 -5.19 7.34
CA VAL A 57 -13.58 -4.19 6.28
C VAL A 57 -12.55 -4.66 5.27
N VAL A 58 -11.38 -5.10 5.72
CA VAL A 58 -10.26 -5.44 4.83
C VAL A 58 -10.54 -6.71 4.01
N PHE A 59 -11.19 -7.72 4.59
CA PHE A 59 -11.44 -9.00 3.90
C PHE A 59 -12.80 -9.14 3.22
N ASP A 60 -13.85 -8.46 3.72
CA ASP A 60 -15.20 -8.57 3.16
C ASP A 60 -15.55 -7.33 2.33
N PHE A 61 -15.80 -6.18 2.97
CA PHE A 61 -16.21 -4.95 2.29
C PHE A 61 -15.20 -4.46 1.24
N ARG A 62 -13.90 -4.61 1.51
CA ARG A 62 -12.79 -4.20 0.64
C ARG A 62 -11.85 -5.35 0.30
N GLY A 63 -12.37 -6.58 0.25
CA GLY A 63 -11.57 -7.78 -0.05
C GLY A 63 -10.82 -7.73 -1.38
N PHE A 64 -11.32 -6.97 -2.37
CA PHE A 64 -10.64 -6.79 -3.65
C PHE A 64 -9.31 -6.02 -3.52
N ASP A 65 -9.23 -5.03 -2.62
CA ASP A 65 -8.00 -4.28 -2.37
C ASP A 65 -6.94 -5.22 -1.76
N THR A 66 -7.33 -6.07 -0.80
CA THR A 66 -6.44 -7.08 -0.19
C THR A 66 -6.04 -8.20 -1.15
N LEU A 67 -6.91 -8.60 -2.07
CA LEU A 67 -6.53 -9.49 -3.18
C LEU A 67 -5.46 -8.84 -4.06
N GLY A 68 -5.57 -7.53 -4.30
CA GLY A 68 -4.55 -6.72 -4.97
C GLY A 68 -3.23 -6.71 -4.21
N GLU A 69 -3.24 -6.46 -2.90
CA GLU A 69 -2.05 -6.51 -2.05
C GLU A 69 -1.37 -7.89 -2.09
N ALA A 70 -2.15 -8.97 -1.98
CA ALA A 70 -1.65 -10.34 -2.09
C ALA A 70 -1.01 -10.60 -3.47
N THR A 71 -1.62 -10.08 -4.54
CA THR A 71 -1.08 -10.18 -5.91
C THR A 71 0.25 -9.42 -6.05
N VAL A 72 0.35 -8.21 -5.48
CA VAL A 72 1.60 -7.43 -5.47
C VAL A 72 2.71 -8.18 -4.73
N LEU A 73 2.42 -8.72 -3.55
CA LEU A 73 3.41 -9.51 -2.79
C LEU A 73 3.81 -10.78 -3.54
N PHE A 74 2.85 -11.50 -4.11
CA PHE A 74 3.10 -12.70 -4.90
C PHE A 74 3.99 -12.42 -6.11
N THR A 75 3.68 -11.37 -6.87
CA THR A 75 4.49 -10.95 -8.04
C THR A 75 5.89 -10.48 -7.63
N ALA A 76 6.03 -9.78 -6.49
CA ALA A 76 7.32 -9.39 -5.95
C ALA A 76 8.20 -10.61 -5.60
N VAL A 77 7.63 -11.61 -4.92
CA VAL A 77 8.33 -12.86 -4.58
C VAL A 77 8.76 -13.61 -5.84
N ILE A 78 7.86 -13.73 -6.83
CA ILE A 78 8.20 -14.35 -8.13
C ILE A 78 9.32 -13.56 -8.83
N GLY A 79 9.21 -12.23 -8.89
CA GLY A 79 10.19 -11.37 -9.54
C GLY A 79 11.60 -11.53 -8.95
N VAL A 80 11.72 -11.51 -7.63
CA VAL A 80 12.98 -11.77 -6.93
C VAL A 80 13.48 -13.18 -7.22
N THR A 81 12.61 -14.20 -7.12
CA THR A 81 12.99 -15.59 -7.39
C THR A 81 13.54 -15.79 -8.79
N LEU A 82 12.93 -15.16 -9.81
CA LEU A 82 13.38 -15.25 -11.19
C LEU A 82 14.73 -14.57 -11.42
N ILE A 83 15.01 -13.44 -10.77
CA ILE A 83 16.31 -12.75 -10.84
C ILE A 83 17.42 -13.62 -10.25
N PHE A 84 17.16 -14.32 -9.15
CA PHE A 84 18.14 -15.15 -8.46
C PHE A 84 18.18 -16.60 -8.94
N ARG A 85 17.35 -16.99 -9.90
CA ARG A 85 17.33 -18.36 -10.44
C ARG A 85 18.62 -18.65 -11.20
N LYS A 86 19.38 -19.66 -10.76
CA LYS A 86 20.50 -20.20 -11.55
C LYS A 86 19.98 -20.68 -12.91
N ARG A 87 20.60 -20.21 -13.98
CA ARG A 87 20.44 -20.80 -15.31
C ARG A 87 21.23 -22.12 -15.30
N GLY A 88 20.59 -23.21 -15.73
CA GLY A 88 21.30 -24.49 -15.88
C GLY A 88 22.52 -24.27 -16.77
N GLU A 89 23.66 -24.87 -16.39
CA GLU A 89 24.86 -24.86 -17.21
C GLU A 89 24.46 -25.36 -18.60
N ASP A 90 24.74 -24.57 -19.63
CA ASP A 90 24.54 -25.00 -21.01
C ASP A 90 25.48 -26.22 -21.18
N GLU A 91 24.92 -27.43 -21.22
CA GLU A 91 25.68 -28.63 -21.55
C GLU A 91 26.29 -28.40 -22.94
N GLU A 92 27.59 -28.13 -22.95
CA GLU A 92 28.38 -27.98 -24.15
C GLU A 92 28.37 -29.35 -24.85
N TYR A 93 27.51 -29.51 -25.87
CA TYR A 93 27.48 -30.71 -26.69
C TYR A 93 28.82 -30.78 -27.46
N GLU A 94 29.77 -31.54 -26.91
CA GLU A 94 31.01 -31.91 -27.57
C GLU A 94 30.65 -32.82 -28.75
N TYR A 95 30.78 -32.30 -29.97
CA TYR A 95 30.67 -33.12 -31.19
C TYR A 95 32.00 -33.86 -31.37
N GLU A 96 32.01 -35.18 -31.15
CA GLU A 96 33.06 -36.09 -31.63
C GLU A 96 33.10 -36.19 -33.17
#